data_AF-A0A931KH70-F1
#
_entry.id   AF-A0A931KH70-F1
#
_cell.length_a   1.000
_cell.length_b   1.000
_cell.length_c   1.000
_cell.angle_alpha   90.00
_cell.angle_beta   90.00
_cell.angle_gamma   90.00
#
_symmetry.space_group_name_H-M   'P 1'
#
loop_
_entity.id
_entity.type
_entity.pdbx_description
1 polymer ?
#
loop_
_entity_poly.entity_id
_entity_poly.type
_entity_poly.pdbx_seq_one_letter_code
_entity_poly.pdbx_strand_id
1 'polypeptide(L)'
;MLPITILLFVGMMPTLAASFMDRSRDKMKVFTVGSLNFATCFPFVLDISTGGFKSDQAINLITDAQNIIIMFSGAVAGYLLEWATVGVVATIVIEQARGKIKSMRNTQEELVERWGKEVRGDIPLDSQGFAIELPEQS
;
A
#
# COMPACT_ATOMS: atom_id res chain seq x y z
N MET A 1 -30.12 20.82 -1.05
CA MET A 1 -28.77 20.47 -0.54
C MET A 1 -28.79 19.54 0.65
N LEU A 2 -29.66 19.75 1.65
CA LEU A 2 -29.86 18.84 2.79
C LEU A 2 -29.92 17.33 2.43
N PRO A 3 -30.65 16.88 1.39
CA PRO A 3 -30.76 15.45 1.10
C PRO A 3 -29.44 14.83 0.61
N ILE A 4 -28.66 15.58 -0.17
CA ILE A 4 -27.33 15.15 -0.64
C ILE A 4 -26.37 15.05 0.54
N THR A 5 -26.41 16.00 1.47
CA THR A 5 -25.57 15.97 2.67
C THR A 5 -25.87 14.74 3.53
N ILE A 6 -27.14 14.40 3.74
CA ILE A 6 -27.54 13.21 4.51
C ILE A 6 -27.08 11.93 3.80
N LEU A 7 -27.32 11.83 2.48
CA LEU A 7 -26.90 10.69 1.68
C LEU A 7 -25.37 10.50 1.75
N LEU A 8 -24.60 11.56 1.50
CA LEU A 8 -23.14 11.48 1.54
C LEU A 8 -22.61 11.21 2.95
N PHE A 9 -23.25 11.74 4.00
CA PHE A 9 -22.85 11.47 5.37
C PHE A 9 -22.95 9.97 5.70
N VAL A 10 -24.02 9.33 5.27
CA VAL A 10 -24.23 7.89 5.47
C VAL A 10 -23.35 7.07 4.53
N GLY A 11 -23.36 7.38 3.23
CA GLY A 11 -22.60 6.66 2.19
C GLY A 11 -21.08 6.73 2.38
N MET A 12 -20.57 7.83 2.95
CA MET A 12 -19.13 8.03 3.18
C MET A 12 -18.66 7.55 4.57
N MET A 13 -19.53 6.94 5.40
CA MET A 13 -19.12 6.36 6.69
C MET A 13 -17.92 5.40 6.60
N PRO A 14 -17.82 4.51 5.59
CA PRO A 14 -16.65 3.64 5.43
C PRO A 14 -15.34 4.41 5.22
N THR A 15 -15.39 5.53 4.49
CA THR A 15 -14.22 6.41 4.27
C THR A 15 -13.79 7.10 5.55
N LEU A 16 -14.75 7.55 6.36
CA LEU A 16 -14.48 8.09 7.70
C LEU A 16 -13.79 7.05 8.57
N ALA A 17 -14.30 5.82 8.59
CA ALA A 17 -13.65 4.72 9.31
C ALA A 17 -12.22 4.46 8.81
N ALA A 18 -12.00 4.47 7.49
CA ALA A 18 -10.67 4.33 6.90
C ALA A 18 -9.72 5.46 7.33
N SER A 19 -10.21 6.70 7.41
CA SER A 19 -9.45 7.87 7.87
C SER A 19 -9.00 7.77 9.32
N PHE A 20 -9.83 7.21 10.19
CA PHE A 20 -9.46 6.95 11.59
C PHE A 20 -8.47 5.78 11.75
N MET A 21 -8.56 4.78 10.87
CA MET A 21 -7.71 3.60 10.95
C MET A 21 -6.33 3.81 10.30
N ASP A 22 -6.23 4.69 9.31
CA ASP A 22 -4.99 4.91 8.56
C ASP A 22 -3.98 5.71 9.38
N ARG A 23 -2.87 5.05 9.74
CA ARG A 23 -1.72 5.65 10.44
C ARG A 23 -0.59 6.03 9.48
N SER A 24 -0.75 5.79 8.17
CA SER A 24 0.26 6.14 7.18
C SER A 24 0.37 7.66 7.03
N ARG A 25 1.61 8.15 6.83
CA ARG A 25 1.88 9.58 6.74
C ARG A 25 1.30 10.20 5.47
N ASP A 26 1.29 9.43 4.38
CA ASP A 26 0.86 9.89 3.05
C ASP A 26 -0.66 9.77 2.85
N LYS A 27 -1.38 9.06 3.74
CA LYS A 27 -2.84 8.88 3.72
C LYS A 27 -3.41 8.39 2.36
N MET A 28 -2.58 7.72 1.57
CA MET A 28 -2.94 7.23 0.23
C MET A 28 -4.12 6.26 0.28
N LYS A 29 -4.22 5.46 1.34
CA LYS A 29 -5.35 4.54 1.54
C LYS A 29 -6.66 5.28 1.71
N VAL A 30 -6.69 6.34 2.53
CA VAL A 30 -7.89 7.18 2.70
C VAL A 30 -8.30 7.80 1.37
N PHE A 31 -7.35 8.28 0.58
CA PHE A 31 -7.63 8.89 -0.72
C PHE A 31 -8.20 7.88 -1.72
N THR A 32 -7.60 6.70 -1.85
CA THR A 32 -8.08 5.64 -2.76
C THR A 32 -9.45 5.13 -2.34
N VAL A 33 -9.63 4.74 -1.08
CA VAL A 33 -10.91 4.25 -0.54
C VAL A 33 -11.98 5.34 -0.65
N GLY A 34 -11.62 6.58 -0.31
CA GLY A 34 -12.53 7.72 -0.39
C GLY A 34 -12.99 8.04 -1.80
N SER A 35 -12.09 8.00 -2.77
CA SER A 35 -12.42 8.25 -4.18
C SER A 35 -13.34 7.18 -4.75
N LEU A 36 -13.04 5.91 -4.47
CA LEU A 36 -13.87 4.79 -4.93
C LEU A 36 -15.24 4.76 -4.25
N ASN A 37 -15.31 5.01 -2.94
CA ASN A 37 -16.57 5.10 -2.20
C ASN A 37 -17.42 6.30 -2.64
N PHE A 38 -16.78 7.42 -2.99
CA PHE A 38 -17.49 8.57 -3.54
C PHE A 38 -18.03 8.28 -4.96
N ALA A 39 -17.26 7.59 -5.79
CA ALA A 39 -17.70 7.21 -7.14
C ALA A 39 -18.97 6.34 -7.13
N THR A 40 -19.10 5.43 -6.15
CA THR A 40 -20.32 4.62 -5.99
C THR A 40 -21.49 5.40 -5.40
N CYS A 41 -21.24 6.44 -4.61
CA CYS A 41 -22.29 7.35 -4.12
C CYS A 41 -22.77 8.34 -5.20
N PHE A 42 -21.94 8.65 -6.18
CA PHE A 42 -22.21 9.63 -7.23
C PHE A 42 -23.53 9.45 -8.01
N PRO A 43 -23.91 8.25 -8.50
CA PRO A 43 -25.18 8.07 -9.21
C PRO A 43 -26.40 8.43 -8.35
N PHE A 44 -26.36 8.14 -7.04
CA PHE A 44 -27.43 8.49 -6.10
C PHE A 44 -27.51 9.99 -5.82
N VAL A 45 -26.35 10.67 -5.82
CA VAL A 45 -26.30 12.14 -5.76
C VAL A 45 -26.96 12.74 -7.00
N LEU A 46 -26.70 12.19 -8.19
CA LEU A 46 -27.32 12.62 -9.43
C LEU A 46 -28.84 12.40 -9.41
N ASP A 47 -29.31 11.25 -8.93
CA ASP A 47 -30.73 10.92 -8.84
C ASP A 47 -31.51 11.91 -7.93
N ILE A 48 -30.92 12.29 -6.79
CA ILE A 48 -31.49 13.32 -5.91
C ILE A 48 -31.47 14.69 -6.58
N SER A 49 -30.40 15.01 -7.31
CA SER A 49 -30.24 16.30 -7.97
C SER A 49 -31.24 16.50 -9.10
N THR A 50 -31.51 15.47 -9.90
CA THR A 50 -32.50 15.50 -10.99
C THR A 50 -33.93 15.37 -10.46
N GLY A 51 -34.13 14.68 -9.33
CA GLY A 51 -35.42 14.51 -8.65
C GLY A 51 -35.93 15.73 -7.86
N GLY A 52 -35.20 16.86 -7.88
CA GLY A 52 -35.61 18.11 -7.24
C GLY A 52 -35.29 18.21 -5.75
N PHE A 53 -34.28 17.48 -5.27
CA PHE A 53 -33.80 17.53 -3.89
C PHE A 53 -34.88 17.21 -2.83
N LYS A 54 -35.70 16.19 -3.08
CA LYS A 54 -36.70 15.72 -2.11
C LYS A 54 -36.04 14.93 -0.99
N SER A 55 -36.33 15.27 0.26
CA SER A 55 -35.79 14.58 1.44
C SER A 55 -36.26 13.13 1.52
N ASP A 56 -37.51 12.85 1.15
CA ASP A 56 -38.07 11.50 1.18
C ASP A 56 -37.33 10.54 0.23
N GLN A 57 -36.90 11.05 -0.93
CA GLN A 57 -36.11 10.27 -1.89
C GLN A 57 -34.75 9.87 -1.29
N ALA A 58 -34.08 10.79 -0.59
CA ALA A 58 -32.81 10.48 0.07
C ALA A 58 -33.00 9.44 1.20
N ILE A 59 -34.06 9.56 1.99
CA ILE A 59 -34.37 8.58 3.06
C ILE A 59 -34.66 7.20 2.46
N ASN A 60 -35.43 7.13 1.38
CA ASN A 60 -35.71 5.87 0.69
C ASN A 60 -34.42 5.23 0.15
N LEU A 61 -33.54 6.02 -0.45
CA LEU A 61 -32.26 5.54 -0.97
C LEU A 61 -31.35 4.96 0.12
N ILE A 62 -31.27 5.60 1.30
CA ILE A 62 -30.41 5.11 2.40
C ILE A 62 -31.07 4.00 3.25
N THR A 63 -32.36 3.74 3.10
CA THR A 63 -33.08 2.70 3.84
C THR A 63 -33.19 1.40 3.03
N ASP A 64 -33.08 1.49 1.70
CA ASP A 64 -33.03 0.34 0.82
C ASP A 64 -31.69 -0.40 0.97
N ALA A 65 -31.78 -1.68 1.37
CA ALA A 65 -30.62 -2.53 1.57
C ALA A 65 -29.77 -2.69 0.31
N GLN A 66 -30.37 -2.76 -0.87
CA GLN A 66 -29.62 -2.91 -2.14
C GLN A 66 -28.77 -1.66 -2.41
N ASN A 67 -29.34 -0.48 -2.17
CA ASN A 67 -28.64 0.79 -2.38
C ASN A 67 -27.47 0.97 -1.40
N ILE A 68 -27.64 0.61 -0.13
CA ILE A 68 -26.54 0.64 0.86
C ILE A 68 -25.40 -0.28 0.45
N ILE A 69 -25.70 -1.50 -0.01
CA ILE A 69 -24.68 -2.45 -0.47
C ILE A 69 -23.90 -1.85 -1.64
N ILE A 70 -24.59 -1.26 -2.62
CA ILE A 70 -23.94 -0.61 -3.77
C ILE A 70 -23.08 0.57 -3.30
N MET A 71 -23.59 1.43 -2.42
CA MET A 71 -22.82 2.56 -1.89
C MET A 71 -21.53 2.09 -1.24
N PHE A 72 -21.60 1.08 -0.36
CA PHE A 72 -20.44 0.60 0.39
C PHE A 72 -19.50 -0.30 -0.44
N SER A 73 -19.97 -0.82 -1.57
CA SER A 73 -19.13 -1.64 -2.46
C SER A 73 -17.89 -0.89 -2.96
N GLY A 74 -17.99 0.43 -3.13
CA GLY A 74 -16.85 1.28 -3.52
C GLY A 74 -15.77 1.30 -2.46
N ALA A 75 -16.14 1.36 -1.18
CA ALA A 75 -15.18 1.27 -0.09
C ALA A 75 -14.46 -0.09 -0.07
N VAL A 76 -15.21 -1.19 -0.24
CA VAL A 76 -14.65 -2.54 -0.33
C VAL A 76 -13.67 -2.65 -1.51
N ALA A 77 -14.06 -2.17 -2.69
CA ALA A 77 -13.19 -2.13 -3.86
C ALA A 77 -11.91 -1.31 -3.60
N GLY A 78 -12.02 -0.20 -2.86
CA GLY A 78 -10.87 0.60 -2.43
C GLY A 78 -9.90 -0.17 -1.54
N TYR A 79 -10.40 -0.94 -0.57
CA TYR A 79 -9.56 -1.80 0.27
C TYR A 79 -8.88 -2.90 -0.55
N LEU A 80 -9.60 -3.53 -1.49
CA LEU A 80 -9.02 -4.54 -2.37
C LEU A 80 -7.90 -3.98 -3.23
N LEU A 81 -8.08 -2.75 -3.76
CA LEU A 81 -7.04 -2.08 -4.55
C LEU A 81 -5.81 -1.77 -3.68
N GLU A 82 -6.01 -1.32 -2.45
CA GLU A 82 -4.92 -1.05 -1.52
C GLU A 82 -4.12 -2.33 -1.20
N TRP A 83 -4.79 -3.44 -0.89
CA TRP A 83 -4.11 -4.72 -0.65
C TRP A 83 -3.37 -5.24 -1.87
N ALA A 84 -3.97 -5.15 -3.05
CA ALA A 84 -3.29 -5.51 -4.30
C ALA A 84 -2.03 -4.68 -4.51
N THR A 85 -2.11 -3.37 -4.26
CA THR A 85 -0.97 -2.45 -4.39
C THR A 85 0.15 -2.80 -3.41
N VAL A 86 -0.18 -3.04 -2.13
CA VAL A 86 0.81 -3.44 -1.11
C VAL A 86 1.49 -4.76 -1.50
N GLY A 87 0.74 -5.75 -2.00
CA GLY A 87 1.30 -7.02 -2.45
C GLY A 87 2.28 -6.88 -3.63
N VAL A 88 1.92 -6.06 -4.62
CA VAL A 88 2.79 -5.79 -5.78
C VAL A 88 4.06 -5.06 -5.35
N VAL A 89 3.93 -3.99 -4.56
CA VAL A 89 5.08 -3.19 -4.10
C VAL A 89 6.03 -4.03 -3.25
N ALA A 90 5.52 -4.84 -2.32
CA ALA A 90 6.34 -5.72 -1.51
C ALA A 90 7.17 -6.68 -2.36
N THR A 91 6.56 -7.28 -3.39
CA THR A 91 7.25 -8.19 -4.32
C THR A 91 8.37 -7.48 -5.07
N ILE A 92 8.11 -6.28 -5.60
CA ILE A 92 9.11 -5.47 -6.32
C ILE A 92 10.29 -5.13 -5.40
N VAL A 93 10.02 -4.69 -4.17
CA VAL A 93 11.07 -4.33 -3.20
C VAL A 93 11.94 -5.53 -2.84
N ILE A 94 11.33 -6.71 -2.65
CA ILE A 94 12.07 -7.95 -2.35
C ILE A 94 12.99 -8.33 -3.52
N GLU A 95 12.49 -8.27 -4.75
CA GLU A 95 13.29 -8.59 -5.94
C GLU A 95 14.44 -7.60 -6.15
N GLN A 96 14.22 -6.31 -5.92
CA GLN A 96 15.29 -5.31 -5.93
C GLN A 96 16.35 -5.59 -4.86
N ALA A 97 15.94 -5.94 -3.64
CA ALA A 97 16.86 -6.28 -2.56
C ALA A 97 17.72 -7.51 -2.91
N ARG A 98 17.09 -8.55 -3.47
CA ARG A 98 17.80 -9.75 -3.97
C ARG A 98 18.78 -9.42 -5.08
N GLY A 99 18.38 -8.59 -6.05
CA GLY A 99 19.25 -8.13 -7.13
C GLY A 99 20.47 -7.37 -6.60
N LYS A 100 20.27 -6.50 -5.61
CA LYS A 100 21.36 -5.76 -4.96
C LYS A 100 22.33 -6.68 -4.23
N ILE A 101 21.82 -7.64 -3.45
CA ILE A 101 22.65 -8.65 -2.76
C ILE A 101 23.44 -9.46 -3.78
N LYS A 102 22.82 -9.87 -4.89
CA LYS A 102 23.50 -10.62 -5.95
C LYS A 102 24.63 -9.81 -6.58
N SER A 103 24.39 -8.52 -6.87
CA SER A 103 25.44 -7.62 -7.38
C SER A 103 26.59 -7.49 -6.41
N MET A 104 26.32 -7.29 -5.12
CA MET A 104 27.35 -7.19 -4.08
C MET A 104 28.19 -8.46 -3.99
N ARG A 105 27.55 -9.64 -4.02
CA ARG A 105 28.24 -10.92 -4.02
C ARG A 105 29.11 -11.11 -5.25
N ASN A 106 28.62 -10.77 -6.44
CA ASN A 106 29.40 -10.85 -7.67
C ASN A 106 30.64 -9.94 -7.60
N THR A 107 30.50 -8.71 -7.08
CA THR A 107 31.63 -7.81 -6.87
C THR A 107 32.62 -8.37 -5.85
N GLN A 108 32.15 -8.98 -4.76
CA GLN A 108 33.00 -9.63 -3.77
C GLN A 108 33.76 -10.82 -4.37
N GLU A 109 33.11 -11.63 -5.22
CA GLU A 109 33.73 -12.75 -5.94
C GLU A 109 34.82 -12.25 -6.91
N GLU A 110 34.56 -11.19 -7.69
CA GLU A 110 35.55 -10.59 -8.59
C GLU A 110 36.77 -10.04 -7.82
N LEU A 111 36.54 -9.39 -6.68
CA LEU A 111 37.62 -8.89 -5.84
C LEU A 111 38.47 -10.04 -5.28
N VAL A 112 37.85 -11.15 -4.86
CA VAL A 112 38.57 -12.33 -4.39
C VAL A 112 39.37 -13.00 -5.52
N GLU A 113 38.83 -13.06 -6.73
CA GLU A 113 39.57 -13.60 -7.89
C GLU A 113 40.81 -12.76 -8.22
N ARG A 114 40.68 -11.44 -8.19
CA ARG A 114 41.76 -10.52 -8.58
C ARG A 114 42.82 -10.31 -7.50
N TRP A 115 42.42 -10.35 -6.23
CA TRP A 115 43.27 -9.94 -5.11
C TRP A 115 43.50 -11.05 -4.08
N GLY A 116 42.93 -12.24 -4.29
CA GLY A 116 43.04 -13.37 -3.36
C GLY A 116 41.98 -13.34 -2.24
N LYS A 117 41.93 -14.43 -1.46
CA LYS A 117 40.92 -14.65 -0.42
C LYS A 117 41.02 -13.68 0.77
N GLU A 118 42.15 -12.99 0.89
CA GLU A 118 42.48 -12.07 1.98
C GLU A 118 41.54 -10.84 2.01
N VAL A 119 41.05 -10.40 0.85
CA VAL A 119 40.16 -9.23 0.72
C VAL A 119 38.73 -9.51 1.19
N ARG A 120 38.37 -10.79 1.42
CA ARG A 120 37.02 -11.19 1.82
C ARG A 120 36.66 -10.77 3.25
N GLY A 121 37.66 -10.43 4.07
CA GLY A 121 37.49 -10.08 5.49
C GLY A 121 37.30 -11.29 6.42
N ASP A 122 37.46 -12.50 5.88
CA ASP A 122 37.32 -13.76 6.62
C ASP A 122 38.59 -14.13 7.41
N ILE A 123 39.72 -13.48 7.09
CA ILE A 123 41.02 -13.74 7.71
C ILE A 123 41.29 -12.66 8.77
N PRO A 124 41.66 -13.01 10.02
CA PRO A 124 42.06 -12.03 11.01
C PRO A 124 43.29 -11.27 10.50
N LEU A 125 43.20 -9.93 10.52
CA LEU A 125 44.27 -9.04 10.11
C LEU A 125 45.14 -8.67 11.31
N ASP A 126 46.44 -8.50 11.10
CA ASP A 126 47.34 -7.97 12.11
C ASP A 126 47.09 -6.47 12.37
N SER A 127 47.83 -5.89 13.33
CA SER A 127 47.72 -4.46 13.65
C SER A 127 48.06 -3.49 12.49
N GLN A 128 48.66 -4.00 11.42
CA GLN A 128 49.05 -3.25 10.22
C GLN A 128 48.09 -3.49 9.04
N GLY A 129 47.13 -4.42 9.16
CA GLY A 129 46.13 -4.73 8.15
C GLY A 129 46.50 -5.86 7.18
N PHE A 130 47.54 -6.65 7.47
CA PHE A 130 47.92 -7.81 6.65
C PHE A 130 47.31 -9.12 7.18
N ALA A 131 47.05 -10.07 6.29
CA ALA A 131 46.50 -11.38 6.66
C ALA A 131 47.47 -12.15 7.57
N ILE A 132 46.97 -12.62 8.72
CA ILE A 132 47.75 -13.51 9.59
C ILE A 132 47.69 -14.91 8.99
N GLU A 133 48.83 -15.42 8.49
CA GLU A 133 48.97 -16.80 8.05
C GLU A 133 48.69 -17.74 9.24
N LEU A 134 47.53 -18.41 9.25
CA LEU A 134 47.30 -19.51 10.17
C LEU A 134 48.11 -20.71 9.67
N PRO A 135 48.98 -21.32 10.49
CA PRO A 135 49.78 -22.47 10.06
C PRO A 135 48.86 -23.61 9.59
N GLU A 136 49.15 -24.15 8.40
CA GLU A 136 48.50 -25.32 7.83
C GLU A 136 48.43 -26.44 8.89
N GLN A 137 47.21 -26.77 9.34
CA GLN A 137 47.00 -27.99 10.12
C GLN A 137 47.09 -29.17 9.15
N SER A 138 48.26 -29.80 9.16
CA SER A 138 48.60 -31.10 8.55
C SER A 138 47.74 -32.25 9.05
#